data_AF-A0A562IFF1-F1
#
_entry.id   AF-A0A562IFF1-F1
#
_cell.length_a   1.000
_cell.length_b   1.000
_cell.length_c   1.000
_cell.angle_alpha   90.00
_cell.angle_beta   90.00
_cell.angle_gamma   90.00
#
_symmetry.space_group_name_H-M   'P 1'
#
loop_
_entity.id
_entity.type
_entity.pdbx_description
1 polymer ?
#
loop_
_entity_poly.entity_id
_entity_poly.type
_entity_poly.pdbx_seq_one_letter_code
_entity_poly.pdbx_strand_id
1 'polypeptide(L)' 'MIVRGVRNTTDLRTEYRLAAMNQSLGVPTVFLPAQPELAAMSSTAVRTLGSDLRPRSHGLPDIGEPLVGPPVG' A
#
# COMPACT_ATOMS: atom_id res chain seq x y z
N MET A 1 23.02 11.33 9.10
CA MET A 1 22.56 10.11 9.82
C MET A 1 21.16 9.78 9.33
N ILE A 2 20.85 8.50 9.17
CA ILE A 2 19.54 7.99 8.72
C ILE A 2 18.95 7.09 9.81
N VAL A 3 17.65 7.17 10.03
CA VAL A 3 16.90 6.26 10.90
C VAL A 3 15.87 5.53 10.06
N ARG A 4 15.80 4.20 10.18
CA ARG A 4 14.84 3.38 9.44
C ARG A 4 14.09 2.43 10.35
N GLY A 5 12.76 2.43 10.21
CA GLY A 5 11.89 1.43 10.83
C GLY A 5 12.01 0.08 10.11
N VAL A 6 12.10 -1.01 10.86
CA VAL A 6 12.08 -2.38 10.34
C VAL A 6 10.92 -3.13 10.98
N ARG A 7 9.97 -3.61 10.16
CA ARG A 7 8.73 -4.24 10.63
C ARG A 7 8.79 -5.76 10.68
N ASN A 8 9.69 -6.40 9.92
CA ASN A 8 9.93 -7.85 9.96
C ASN A 8 11.30 -8.20 9.35
N THR A 9 11.69 -9.47 9.46
CA THR A 9 12.98 -9.99 8.95
C THR A 9 13.06 -10.00 7.42
N THR A 10 11.94 -10.00 6.70
CA THR A 10 11.90 -9.95 5.24
C THR A 10 12.41 -8.60 4.72
N ASP A 11 12.04 -7.49 5.37
CA ASP A 11 12.55 -6.17 4.98
C ASP A 11 14.03 -5.98 5.34
N LEU A 12 14.49 -6.64 6.41
CA LEU A 12 15.81 -6.44 7.00
C LEU A 12 16.95 -6.63 5.98
N ARG A 13 16.85 -7.60 5.06
CA ARG A 13 17.88 -7.84 4.04
C ARG A 13 18.03 -6.67 3.08
N THR A 14 16.91 -6.14 2.58
CA THR A 14 16.91 -4.99 1.66
C THR A 14 17.42 -3.76 2.38
N GLU A 15 16.98 -3.54 3.61
CA GLU A 15 17.37 -2.41 4.45
C GLU A 15 18.88 -2.44 4.80
N TYR A 16 19.44 -3.61 5.09
CA TYR A 16 20.89 -3.76 5.29
C TYR A 16 21.71 -3.38 4.06
N ARG A 17 21.24 -3.74 2.85
CA ARG A 17 21.93 -3.36 1.61
C ARG A 17 21.95 -1.84 1.44
N LEU A 18 20.85 -1.17 1.75
CA LEU A 18 20.78 0.30 1.74
C LEU A 18 21.70 0.92 2.79
N ALA A 19 21.74 0.38 4.00
CA ALA A 19 22.64 0.86 5.06
C ALA A 19 24.12 0.71 4.68
N ALA A 20 24.51 -0.38 4.02
CA ALA A 20 25.87 -0.56 3.52
C ALA A 20 26.26 0.50 2.48
N MET A 21 25.33 0.84 1.58
CA MET A 21 25.55 1.94 0.62
C MET A 21 25.67 3.28 1.35
N ASN A 22 24.77 3.56 2.30
CA ASN A 22 24.83 4.79 3.10
C ASN A 22 26.16 4.89 3.87
N GLN A 23 26.65 3.78 4.43
CA GLN A 23 27.93 3.70 5.11
C GLN A 23 29.11 4.03 4.18
N SER A 24 29.06 3.57 2.93
CA SER A 24 30.10 3.89 1.92
C SER A 24 30.16 5.39 1.59
N LEU A 25 29.05 6.12 1.80
CA LEU A 25 28.95 7.57 1.65
C LEU A 25 29.24 8.33 2.96
N GLY A 26 29.65 7.63 4.03
CA GLY A 26 29.91 8.21 5.34
C GLY A 26 28.64 8.55 6.15
N VAL A 27 27.47 8.02 5.76
CA VAL A 27 26.19 8.30 6.42
C VAL A 27 25.74 7.08 7.23
N PRO A 28 25.81 7.11 8.57
CA PRO A 28 25.37 5.97 9.38
C PRO A 28 23.86 5.79 9.32
N THR A 29 23.41 4.52 9.36
CA THR A 29 21.99 4.14 9.41
C THR A 29 21.69 3.38 10.71
N VAL A 30 20.67 3.81 11.45
CA VAL A 30 20.16 3.13 12.65
C VAL A 30 18.83 2.46 12.32
N PHE A 31 18.69 1.19 12.68
CA PHE A 31 17.45 0.43 12.54
C PHE A 31 16.66 0.45 13.84
N LEU A 32 15.37 0.77 13.74
CA LEU A 32 14.43 0.73 14.84
C LEU A 32 13.35 -0.32 14.56
N PRO A 33 13.17 -1.34 15.42
CA PRO A 33 12.11 -2.31 15.24
C PRO A 33 10.75 -1.63 15.40
N ALA A 34 9.80 -1.98 14.53
CA ALA A 34 8.41 -1.59 14.73
C ALA A 34 7.83 -2.30 15.96
N GLN A 35 6.83 -1.66 16.59
CA GLN A 35 6.02 -2.35 17.58
C GLN A 35 5.31 -3.55 16.92
N PRO A 36 5.21 -4.72 17.59
CA PRO A 36 4.64 -5.93 16.99
C PRO A 36 3.25 -5.73 16.39
N GLU A 37 2.42 -4.90 17.03
CA GLU A 37 1.05 -4.57 16.61
C GLU A 37 0.99 -3.83 15.26
N LEU A 38 2.10 -3.21 14.86
CA LEU A 38 2.24 -2.44 13.63
C LEU A 38 3.02 -3.19 12.54
N ALA A 39 3.51 -4.40 12.81
CA ALA A 39 4.39 -5.14 11.88
C ALA A 39 3.73 -5.41 10.52
N ALA A 40 2.40 -5.56 10.49
CA ALA A 40 1.62 -5.79 9.27
C ALA A 40 1.24 -4.50 8.53
N MET A 41 1.43 -3.32 9.14
CA MET A 41 0.97 -2.05 8.58
C MET A 41 1.89 -1.58 7.46
N SER A 42 1.27 -1.11 6.37
CA SER A 42 1.97 -0.42 5.28
C SER A 42 1.02 0.44 4.48
N SER A 43 1.53 1.49 3.84
CA SER A 43 0.69 2.34 2.99
C SER A 43 0.06 1.56 1.83
N THR A 44 0.74 0.53 1.31
CA THR A 44 0.16 -0.36 0.29
C THR A 44 -0.99 -1.16 0.86
N ALA A 45 -0.82 -1.81 2.02
CA ALA A 45 -1.90 -2.56 2.67
C ALA A 45 -3.12 -1.67 2.97
N VAL A 46 -2.89 -0.45 3.49
CA VAL A 46 -3.97 0.52 3.76
C VAL A 46 -4.68 0.96 2.47
N ARG A 47 -3.94 1.22 1.39
CA ARG A 47 -4.54 1.60 0.09
C ARG A 47 -5.33 0.46 -0.54
N THR A 48 -4.82 -0.77 -0.47
CA THR A 48 -5.52 -1.97 -0.97
C THR A 48 -6.82 -2.17 -0.19
N LEU A 49 -6.74 -2.16 1.15
CA LEU A 49 -7.92 -2.27 2.00
C LEU A 49 -8.95 -1.15 1.72
N GLY A 50 -8.49 0.09 1.61
CA GLY A 50 -9.37 1.22 1.30
C GLY A 50 -10.02 1.14 -0.09
N SER A 51 -9.36 0.49 -1.05
CA SER A 51 -9.93 0.24 -2.38
C SER A 51 -10.97 -0.87 -2.37
N ASP A 52 -10.73 -1.94 -1.61
CA ASP A 52 -11.66 -3.07 -1.47
C ASP A 52 -12.92 -2.70 -0.68
N LEU A 53 -12.80 -1.75 0.25
CA LEU A 53 -13.92 -1.24 1.06
C LEU A 53 -14.73 -0.13 0.36
N ARG A 54 -14.29 0.36 -0.81
CA ARG A 54 -15.17 1.24 -1.61
C ARG A 54 -16.36 0.41 -2.05
N PRO A 55 -17.61 0.91 -1.88
CA PRO A 55 -18.77 0.24 -2.44
C PRO A 55 -18.51 0.03 -3.92
N ARG A 56 -18.45 -1.24 -4.34
CA ARG A 56 -18.56 -1.54 -5.77
C ARG A 56 -19.88 -0.92 -6.18
N SER A 57 -19.84 0.12 -7.00
CA SER A 57 -21.03 0.67 -7.64
C SER A 57 -21.55 -0.37 -8.63
N HIS A 58 -22.08 -1.46 -8.11
CA HIS A 58 -22.78 -2.47 -8.86
C HIS A 58 -24.20 -1.94 -9.03
N GLY A 59 -24.47 -1.34 -10.18
CA GLY A 59 -25.84 -1.14 -10.66
C GLY A 59 -26.38 0.28 -10.68
N LEU A 60 -25.58 1.33 -10.94
CA LEU A 60 -26.17 2.49 -11.60
C LEU A 60 -26.04 2.29 -13.11
N PRO A 61 -27.16 2.15 -13.86
CA PRO A 61 -27.08 2.20 -15.32
C PRO A 61 -26.51 3.55 -15.73
N ASP A 62 -25.69 3.53 -16.77
CA ASP A 62 -25.13 4.74 -17.36
C ASP A 62 -26.31 5.64 -17.77
N ILE A 63 -26.28 6.92 -17.39
CA ILE A 63 -27.33 7.92 -17.63
C ILE A 63 -27.56 8.21 -19.13
N GLY A 64 -26.91 7.44 -20.01
CA GLY A 64 -27.03 7.48 -21.46
C GLY A 64 -27.63 6.22 -22.11
N GLU A 65 -28.02 5.18 -21.36
CA GLU A 65 -28.74 4.04 -21.96
C GLU A 65 -30.16 4.50 -22.37
N PRO A 66 -30.50 4.50 -23.67
CA PRO A 66 -31.83 4.91 -24.10
C PRO A 66 -32.86 3.93 -23.56
N LEU A 67 -33.93 4.44 -22.95
CA LEU A 67 -35.13 3.66 -22.64
C LEU A 67 -35.71 3.16 -23.97
N VAL A 68 -35.29 1.98 -24.41
CA VAL A 68 -35.94 1.26 -25.51
C VAL A 68 -37.37 1.01 -25.04
N GLY A 69 -38.31 1.82 -25.54
CA GLY A 69 -39.73 1.64 -25.27
C GLY A 69 -40.17 0.23 -25.67
N PRO A 70 -41.19 -0.33 -25.01
CA PRO A 70 -41.61 -1.69 -25.30
C PRO A 70 -42.05 -1.83 -26.76
N PRO A 71 -41.79 -2.98 -27.40
CA PRO A 71 -42.14 -3.18 -28.81
C PRO A 71 -43.65 -3.06 -28.99
N VAL A 72 -44.06 -2.20 -29.91
CA VAL A 72 -45.45 -2.16 -30.41
C VAL A 72 -45.60 -3.33 -31.38
N GLY A 73 -46.58 -4.18 -31.13
CA GLY A 73 -46.89 -5.37 -31.94
C GLY A 73 -47.38 -5.05 -33.34
#